data_AF-A0A6I5RL20-F1
#
_entry.id   AF-A0A6I5RL20-F1
#
_cell.length_a   1.000
_cell.length_b   1.000
_cell.length_c   1.000
_cell.angle_alpha   90.00
_cell.angle_beta   90.00
_cell.angle_gamma   90.00
#
_symmetry.space_group_name_H-M   'P 1'
#
loop_
_entity.id
_entity.type
_entity.pdbx_description
1 polymer ?
#
loop_
_entity_poly.entity_id
_entity_poly.type
_entity_poly.pdbx_seq_one_letter_code
_entity_poly.pdbx_strand_id
1 'polypeptide(L)'
;MTVISKSEFAARRGWAKSYVSKLAKQDRLVLTADGKVDLEATEALLAESTDPSKAAVTARHEEARVDRDVRSQLQPIAETPAVPATSKGPDFQKARAHREYYLAQLAEAEFHKVQGNLVERVAVEQAAYTAGRTVRDLMFGLSPQLAPELAAMSDPWQIEKHLTGAFRRVFEDAGRMITADLEQAMTQS
;
A
#
# COMPACT_ATOMS: atom_id res chain seq x y z
N MET A 1 -45.85 15.24 18.82
CA MET A 1 -45.43 16.63 18.51
C MET A 1 -44.17 17.00 19.29
N THR A 2 -43.04 16.42 18.93
CA THR A 2 -41.74 16.88 19.42
C THR A 2 -41.23 17.99 18.51
N VAL A 3 -41.24 19.22 19.02
CA VAL A 3 -40.81 20.40 18.30
C VAL A 3 -39.38 20.73 18.70
N ILE A 4 -38.44 20.69 17.75
CA ILE A 4 -37.02 20.96 18.01
C ILE A 4 -36.49 22.10 17.15
N SER A 5 -35.33 22.65 17.54
CA SER A 5 -34.67 23.68 16.73
C SER A 5 -34.03 23.10 15.47
N LYS A 6 -33.86 23.92 14.42
CA LYS A 6 -33.19 23.52 13.17
C LYS A 6 -31.76 23.00 13.39
N SER A 7 -31.05 23.56 14.38
CA SER A 7 -29.69 23.15 14.75
C SER A 7 -29.65 21.78 15.41
N GLU A 8 -30.64 21.50 16.26
CA GLU A 8 -30.78 20.23 16.96
C GLU A 8 -31.22 19.11 16.00
N PHE A 9 -32.07 19.43 15.02
CA PHE A 9 -32.43 18.51 13.94
C PHE A 9 -31.23 18.13 13.08
N ALA A 10 -30.39 19.12 12.72
CA ALA A 10 -29.17 18.89 11.97
C ALA A 10 -28.20 17.95 12.70
N ALA A 11 -27.98 18.20 14.00
CA ALA A 11 -27.10 17.39 14.84
C ALA A 11 -27.58 15.94 14.97
N ARG A 12 -28.90 15.73 15.16
CA ARG A 12 -29.48 14.39 15.32
C ARG A 12 -29.42 13.53 14.06
N ARG A 13 -29.51 14.15 12.88
CA ARG A 13 -29.40 13.47 11.57
C ARG A 13 -27.98 13.44 11.00
N GLY A 14 -27.00 14.05 11.67
CA GLY A 14 -25.62 14.14 11.16
C GLY A 14 -25.48 15.03 9.92
N TRP A 15 -26.43 15.95 9.69
CA TRP A 15 -26.45 16.81 8.52
C TRP A 15 -25.86 18.19 8.83
N ALA A 16 -25.25 18.82 7.83
CA ALA A 16 -24.77 20.18 7.95
C ALA A 16 -25.94 21.16 8.16
N LYS A 17 -25.75 22.17 9.02
CA LYS A 17 -26.76 23.24 9.26
C LYS A 17 -27.21 23.95 7.97
N SER A 18 -26.31 24.07 6.99
CA SER A 18 -26.60 24.64 5.67
C SER A 18 -27.56 23.78 4.84
N TYR A 19 -27.52 22.45 5.00
CA TYR A 19 -28.43 21.53 4.33
C TYR A 19 -29.85 21.61 4.90
N VAL A 20 -29.99 21.70 6.23
CA VAL A 20 -31.29 21.92 6.88
C VAL A 20 -31.88 23.28 6.51
N SER A 21 -31.08 24.33 6.39
CA SER A 21 -31.54 25.63 5.87
C SER A 21 -31.97 25.57 4.40
N LYS A 22 -31.36 24.72 3.58
CA LYS A 22 -31.78 24.49 2.20
C LYS A 22 -33.12 23.74 2.14
N LEU A 23 -33.29 22.71 2.95
CA LEU A 23 -34.56 21.97 3.07
C LEU A 23 -35.72 22.87 3.55
N ALA A 24 -35.44 23.78 4.49
CA ALA A 24 -36.41 24.79 4.94
C ALA A 24 -36.85 25.73 3.82
N LYS A 25 -35.93 26.09 2.89
CA LYS A 25 -36.24 26.94 1.73
C LYS A 25 -36.96 26.19 0.60
N GLN A 26 -36.93 24.87 0.63
CA GLN A 26 -37.58 24.01 -0.37
C GLN A 26 -38.95 23.52 0.11
N ASP A 27 -39.48 24.07 1.21
CA ASP A 27 -40.72 23.67 1.87
C ASP A 27 -40.81 22.18 2.22
N ARG A 28 -39.64 21.54 2.42
CA ARG A 28 -39.52 20.11 2.78
C ARG A 28 -39.38 19.87 4.29
N LEU A 29 -39.58 20.91 5.11
CA LEU A 29 -39.64 20.80 6.57
C LEU A 29 -40.95 21.43 7.07
N VAL A 30 -41.63 20.77 7.98
CA VAL A 30 -42.80 21.34 8.64
C VAL A 30 -42.33 22.27 9.76
N LEU A 31 -42.47 23.57 9.54
CA LEU A 31 -42.15 24.59 10.53
C LEU A 31 -43.43 24.98 11.28
N THR A 32 -43.34 24.95 12.60
CA THR A 32 -44.35 25.51 13.51
C THR A 32 -44.35 27.04 13.45
N ALA A 33 -45.42 27.68 13.95
CA ALA A 33 -45.58 29.14 13.94
C ALA A 33 -44.41 29.89 14.62
N ASP A 34 -43.70 29.24 15.55
CA ASP A 34 -42.51 29.76 16.23
C ASP A 34 -41.18 29.48 15.49
N GLY A 35 -41.24 29.01 14.24
CA GLY A 35 -40.05 28.76 13.40
C GLY A 35 -39.23 27.52 13.77
N LYS A 36 -39.76 26.66 14.66
CA LYS A 36 -39.16 25.38 15.07
C LYS A 36 -39.67 24.22 14.20
N VAL A 37 -38.88 23.17 14.07
CA VAL A 37 -39.17 22.00 13.22
C VAL A 37 -40.00 21.00 14.01
N ASP A 38 -41.17 20.61 13.47
CA ASP A 38 -41.90 19.45 13.99
C ASP A 38 -41.26 18.17 13.44
N LEU A 39 -40.67 17.38 14.33
CA LEU A 39 -39.91 16.19 13.96
C LEU A 39 -40.75 15.15 13.21
N GLU A 40 -41.91 14.80 13.76
CA GLU A 40 -42.70 13.68 13.25
C GLU A 40 -43.28 14.00 11.87
N ALA A 41 -43.81 15.22 11.70
CA ALA A 41 -44.36 15.67 10.43
C ALA A 41 -43.29 15.89 9.36
N THR A 42 -42.10 16.36 9.76
CA THR A 42 -40.97 16.56 8.84
C THR A 42 -40.35 15.24 8.38
N GLU A 43 -40.23 14.25 9.27
CA GLU A 43 -39.74 12.92 8.91
C GLU A 43 -40.71 12.18 7.98
N ALA A 44 -42.02 12.34 8.18
CA ALA A 44 -43.03 11.81 7.27
C ALA A 44 -42.93 12.42 5.85
N LEU A 45 -42.81 13.75 5.73
CA LEU A 45 -42.62 14.43 4.44
C LEU A 45 -41.30 14.07 3.77
N LEU A 46 -40.23 13.90 4.55
CA LEU A 46 -38.93 13.47 4.01
C LEU A 46 -39.00 12.04 3.50
N ALA A 47 -39.69 11.13 4.20
CA ALA A 47 -39.88 9.76 3.75
C ALA A 47 -40.69 9.69 2.45
N GLU A 48 -41.77 10.47 2.33
CA GLU A 48 -42.63 10.51 1.15
C GLU A 48 -41.95 11.18 -0.07
N SER A 49 -41.07 12.16 0.16
CA SER A 49 -40.33 12.87 -0.90
C SER A 49 -38.94 12.30 -1.19
N THR A 50 -38.57 11.17 -0.58
CA THR A 50 -37.29 10.50 -0.88
C THR A 50 -37.45 9.65 -2.13
N ASP A 51 -36.98 10.18 -3.25
CA ASP A 51 -36.92 9.47 -4.53
C ASP A 51 -35.84 8.36 -4.49
N PRO A 52 -36.23 7.07 -4.54
CA PRO A 52 -35.29 5.95 -4.44
C PRO A 52 -34.28 5.89 -5.60
N SER A 53 -34.54 6.58 -6.71
CA SER A 53 -33.64 6.64 -7.86
C SER A 53 -32.38 7.49 -7.63
N LYS A 54 -32.36 8.35 -6.60
CA LYS A 54 -31.20 9.20 -6.29
C LYS A 54 -30.29 8.66 -5.18
N ALA A 55 -30.64 7.53 -4.56
CA ALA A 55 -29.84 6.90 -3.51
C ALA A 55 -28.42 6.53 -3.99
N ALA A 56 -28.29 6.03 -5.21
CA ALA A 56 -26.99 5.68 -5.81
C ALA A 56 -26.08 6.89 -6.06
N VAL A 57 -26.66 8.07 -6.31
CA VAL A 57 -25.91 9.31 -6.52
C VAL A 57 -25.43 9.86 -5.18
N THR A 58 -26.25 9.76 -4.13
CA THR A 58 -25.86 10.13 -2.77
C THR A 58 -24.71 9.25 -2.25
N ALA A 59 -24.79 7.93 -2.45
CA ALA A 59 -23.72 6.99 -2.09
C ALA A 59 -22.38 7.32 -2.80
N ARG A 60 -22.41 7.59 -4.11
CA ARG A 60 -21.21 8.02 -4.86
C ARG A 60 -20.62 9.35 -4.38
N HIS A 61 -21.46 10.29 -3.94
CA HIS A 61 -20.97 11.56 -3.40
C HIS A 61 -20.41 11.43 -1.99
N GLU A 62 -20.92 10.50 -1.18
CA GLU A 62 -20.37 10.18 0.14
C GLU A 62 -19.01 9.46 0.00
N GLU A 63 -18.91 8.45 -0.87
CA GLU A 63 -17.65 7.78 -1.21
C GLU A 63 -16.59 8.78 -1.71
N ALA A 64 -16.97 9.70 -2.59
CA ALA A 64 -16.06 10.75 -3.09
C ALA A 64 -15.61 11.76 -2.02
N ARG A 65 -16.37 11.94 -0.93
CA ARG A 65 -15.93 12.79 0.20
C ARG A 65 -14.96 12.05 1.10
N VAL A 66 -15.23 10.78 1.39
CA VAL A 66 -14.31 9.93 2.18
C VAL A 66 -12.97 9.80 1.47
N ASP A 67 -12.99 9.57 0.15
CA ASP A 67 -11.77 9.42 -0.66
C ASP A 67 -10.97 10.74 -0.80
N ARG A 68 -11.64 11.90 -0.63
CA ARG A 68 -11.00 13.22 -0.59
C ARG A 68 -10.37 13.50 0.77
N ASP A 69 -11.05 13.13 1.86
CA ASP A 69 -10.55 13.34 3.22
C ASP A 69 -9.33 12.44 3.49
N VAL A 70 -9.38 11.18 3.04
CA VAL A 70 -8.25 10.25 3.12
C VAL A 70 -7.05 10.73 2.27
N ARG A 71 -7.29 11.24 1.05
CA ARG A 71 -6.21 11.86 0.24
C ARG A 71 -5.63 13.12 0.89
N SER A 72 -6.43 13.89 1.61
CA SER A 72 -5.98 15.10 2.31
C SER A 72 -5.09 14.78 3.52
N GLN A 73 -5.28 13.63 4.15
CA GLN A 73 -4.52 13.21 5.34
C GLN A 73 -3.23 12.46 4.99
N LEU A 74 -3.12 11.91 3.78
CA LEU A 74 -1.95 11.14 3.31
C LEU A 74 -0.95 11.97 2.48
N GLN A 75 -1.24 13.24 2.17
CA GLN A 75 -0.26 14.12 1.52
C GLN A 75 0.64 14.80 2.55
N PRO A 76 1.98 14.66 2.45
CA PRO A 76 2.90 15.55 3.13
C PRO A 76 2.64 16.98 2.65
N ILE A 77 2.73 17.96 3.56
CA ILE A 77 2.60 19.40 3.28
C ILE A 77 3.74 19.81 2.32
N ALA A 78 3.53 19.58 1.03
CA ALA A 78 4.28 20.18 -0.05
C ALA A 78 3.27 21.02 -0.83
N GLU A 79 3.26 22.31 -0.51
CA GLU A 79 2.46 23.33 -1.17
C GLU A 79 2.72 23.28 -2.68
N THR A 80 1.87 22.56 -3.40
CA THR A 80 1.80 22.63 -4.85
C THR A 80 0.49 23.34 -5.17
N PRO A 81 0.51 24.52 -5.80
CA PRO A 81 -0.71 25.25 -6.08
C PRO A 81 -1.63 24.40 -6.94
N ALA A 82 -2.88 24.24 -6.50
CA ALA A 82 -3.94 23.65 -7.29
C ALA A 82 -4.15 24.50 -8.55
N VAL A 83 -3.58 24.06 -9.67
CA VAL A 83 -3.82 24.69 -10.97
C VAL A 83 -5.23 24.31 -11.42
N PRO A 84 -6.15 25.26 -11.66
CA PRO A 84 -7.45 24.95 -12.22
C PRO A 84 -7.28 24.34 -13.61
N ALA A 85 -7.99 23.23 -13.85
CA ALA A 85 -7.97 22.48 -15.10
C ALA A 85 -8.61 23.30 -16.23
N THR A 86 -7.83 24.19 -16.84
CA THR A 86 -8.21 24.94 -18.04
C THR A 86 -7.05 24.99 -19.04
N SER A 87 -6.71 23.85 -19.63
CA SER A 87 -5.99 23.82 -20.92
C SER A 87 -6.39 22.59 -21.73
N LYS A 88 -7.45 22.71 -22.53
CA LYS A 88 -7.74 21.77 -23.62
C LYS A 88 -6.77 22.06 -24.80
N GLY A 89 -5.48 21.88 -24.56
CA GLY A 89 -4.42 22.07 -25.55
C GLY A 89 -3.65 20.76 -25.83
N PRO A 90 -2.84 20.72 -26.90
CA PRO A 90 -1.99 19.56 -27.25
C PRO A 90 -1.09 19.08 -26.10
N ASP A 91 -0.81 19.94 -25.12
CA ASP A 91 -0.09 19.58 -23.89
C ASP A 91 -0.83 18.60 -22.98
N PHE A 92 -2.17 18.66 -22.91
CA PHE A 92 -2.94 17.68 -22.14
C PHE A 92 -2.87 16.29 -22.79
N GLN A 93 -2.89 16.22 -24.12
CA GLN A 93 -2.73 14.97 -24.85
C GLN A 93 -1.32 14.40 -24.68
N LYS A 94 -0.28 15.25 -24.70
CA LYS A 94 1.11 14.84 -24.39
C LYS A 94 1.26 14.33 -22.97
N ALA A 95 0.72 15.05 -21.98
CA ALA A 95 0.76 14.64 -20.58
C ALA A 95 -0.01 13.32 -20.35
N ARG A 96 -1.16 13.15 -21.02
CA ARG A 96 -1.95 11.92 -21.00
C ARG A 96 -1.20 10.75 -21.64
N ALA A 97 -0.62 10.95 -22.82
CA ALA A 97 0.17 9.93 -23.51
C ALA A 97 1.39 9.50 -22.68
N HIS A 98 2.09 10.45 -22.05
CA HIS A 98 3.21 10.16 -21.15
C HIS A 98 2.74 9.31 -19.97
N ARG A 99 1.64 9.69 -19.32
CA ARG A 99 1.06 8.90 -18.22
C ARG A 99 0.67 7.49 -18.66
N GLU A 100 -0.02 7.35 -19.79
CA GLU A 100 -0.42 6.05 -20.33
C GLU A 100 0.81 5.18 -20.68
N TYR A 101 1.89 5.76 -21.20
CA TYR A 101 3.13 5.06 -21.49
C TYR A 101 3.83 4.52 -20.23
N TYR A 102 3.95 5.30 -19.16
CA TYR A 102 4.55 4.81 -17.91
C TYR A 102 3.66 3.79 -17.20
N LEU A 103 2.34 3.93 -17.29
CA LEU A 103 1.41 2.90 -16.78
C LEU A 103 1.56 1.59 -17.55
N ALA A 104 1.71 1.65 -18.87
CA ALA A 104 1.96 0.46 -19.70
C ALA A 104 3.29 -0.21 -19.31
N GLN A 105 4.37 0.56 -19.13
CA GLN A 105 5.65 0.02 -18.67
C GLN A 105 5.58 -0.59 -17.27
N LEU A 106 4.82 0.02 -16.35
CA LEU A 106 4.63 -0.53 -15.02
C LEU A 106 3.87 -1.85 -15.08
N ALA A 107 2.81 -1.93 -15.91
CA ALA A 107 2.08 -3.17 -16.13
C ALA A 107 2.94 -4.26 -16.79
N GLU A 108 3.85 -3.89 -17.70
CA GLU A 108 4.81 -4.81 -18.31
C GLU A 108 5.85 -5.32 -17.29
N ALA A 109 6.36 -4.44 -16.42
CA ALA A 109 7.25 -4.83 -15.34
C ALA A 109 6.56 -5.75 -14.32
N GLU A 110 5.32 -5.45 -13.94
CA GLU A 110 4.50 -6.32 -13.08
C GLU A 110 4.22 -7.67 -13.74
N PHE A 111 3.89 -7.68 -15.03
CA PHE A 111 3.70 -8.91 -15.79
C PHE A 111 4.96 -9.78 -15.79
N HIS A 112 6.13 -9.19 -16.05
CA HIS A 112 7.40 -9.90 -16.01
C HIS A 112 7.80 -10.35 -14.60
N LYS A 113 7.42 -9.62 -13.55
CA LYS A 113 7.58 -10.05 -12.16
C LYS A 113 6.72 -11.29 -11.86
N VAL A 114 5.45 -11.28 -12.28
CA VAL A 114 4.53 -12.43 -12.12
C VAL A 114 4.99 -13.64 -12.94
N GLN A 115 5.63 -13.42 -14.08
CA GLN A 115 6.26 -14.49 -14.87
C GLN A 115 7.56 -15.04 -14.27
N GLY A 116 8.08 -14.44 -13.20
CA GLY A 116 9.34 -14.86 -12.55
C GLY A 116 10.61 -14.40 -13.26
N ASN A 117 10.52 -13.47 -14.21
CA ASN A 117 11.68 -12.97 -14.97
C ASN A 117 12.36 -11.75 -14.31
N LEU A 118 11.66 -11.04 -13.42
CA LEU A 118 12.18 -9.89 -12.69
C LEU A 118 12.17 -10.14 -11.19
N VAL A 119 13.30 -9.86 -10.55
CA VAL A 119 13.52 -9.93 -9.10
C VAL A 119 13.92 -8.56 -8.57
N GLU A 120 13.63 -8.30 -7.31
CA GLU A 120 14.01 -7.04 -6.67
C GLU A 120 15.53 -6.98 -6.49
N ARG A 121 16.16 -5.98 -7.10
CA ARG A 121 17.62 -5.89 -7.17
C ARG A 121 18.26 -5.83 -5.78
N VAL A 122 17.68 -5.06 -4.86
CA VAL A 122 18.26 -4.85 -3.52
C VAL A 122 18.25 -6.16 -2.73
N ALA A 123 17.16 -6.92 -2.79
CA ALA A 123 17.03 -8.23 -2.15
C ALA A 123 18.08 -9.23 -2.67
N VAL A 124 18.28 -9.32 -3.98
CA VAL A 124 19.30 -10.20 -4.56
C VAL A 124 20.71 -9.75 -4.21
N GLU A 125 20.99 -8.44 -4.24
CA GLU A 125 22.29 -7.89 -3.88
C GLU A 125 22.65 -8.16 -2.41
N GLN A 126 21.67 -8.01 -1.51
CA GLN A 126 21.81 -8.35 -0.09
C GLN A 126 21.98 -9.86 0.14
N ALA A 127 21.19 -10.69 -0.56
CA ALA A 127 21.30 -12.14 -0.49
C ALA A 127 22.68 -12.61 -0.98
N ALA A 128 23.18 -12.08 -2.09
CA ALA A 128 24.51 -12.39 -2.61
C ALA A 128 25.64 -11.95 -1.65
N TYR A 129 25.52 -10.76 -1.04
CA TYR A 129 26.47 -10.29 -0.04
C TYR A 129 26.50 -11.20 1.20
N THR A 130 25.32 -11.59 1.68
CA THR A 130 25.16 -12.50 2.83
C THR A 130 25.73 -13.87 2.50
N ALA A 131 25.45 -14.41 1.31
CA ALA A 131 26.01 -15.67 0.83
C ALA A 131 27.55 -15.67 0.84
N GLY A 132 28.16 -14.61 0.29
CA GLY A 132 29.63 -14.48 0.29
C GLY A 132 30.22 -14.39 1.70
N ARG A 133 29.50 -13.74 2.63
CA ARG A 133 29.89 -13.71 4.05
C ARG A 133 29.80 -15.08 4.69
N THR A 134 28.72 -15.83 4.45
CA THR A 134 28.54 -17.18 4.99
C THR A 134 29.66 -18.11 4.56
N VAL A 135 30.04 -18.11 3.26
CA VAL A 135 31.19 -18.91 2.78
C VAL A 135 32.48 -18.54 3.52
N ARG A 136 32.74 -17.24 3.67
CA ARG A 136 33.93 -16.75 4.38
C ARG A 136 33.95 -17.24 5.82
N ASP A 137 32.85 -17.04 6.54
CA ASP A 137 32.75 -17.34 7.96
C ASP A 137 32.88 -18.86 8.20
N LEU A 138 32.27 -19.69 7.34
CA LEU A 138 32.42 -21.16 7.37
C LEU A 138 33.87 -21.60 7.09
N MET A 139 34.53 -21.02 6.09
CA MET A 139 35.92 -21.36 5.76
C MET A 139 36.89 -21.01 6.89
N PHE A 140 36.76 -19.83 7.50
CA PHE A 140 37.61 -19.47 8.64
C PHE A 140 37.24 -20.25 9.91
N GLY A 141 35.99 -20.69 10.04
CA GLY A 141 35.54 -21.60 11.09
C GLY A 141 36.25 -22.96 11.10
N LEU A 142 36.76 -23.42 9.95
CA LEU A 142 37.55 -24.65 9.85
C LEU A 142 38.94 -24.53 10.49
N SER A 143 39.56 -23.36 10.44
CA SER A 143 40.94 -23.15 10.91
C SER A 143 41.17 -23.66 12.34
N PRO A 144 40.39 -23.26 13.37
CA PRO A 144 40.58 -23.76 14.73
C PRO A 144 40.22 -25.25 14.89
N GLN A 145 39.39 -25.82 14.01
CA GLN A 145 39.02 -27.24 14.06
C GLN A 145 40.12 -28.12 13.47
N LEU A 146 40.69 -27.70 12.33
CA LEU A 146 41.75 -28.42 11.63
C LEU A 146 43.10 -28.31 12.35
N ALA A 147 43.37 -27.20 13.05
CA ALA A 147 44.65 -26.98 13.73
C ALA A 147 45.11 -28.16 14.63
N PRO A 148 44.31 -28.65 15.61
CA PRO A 148 44.71 -29.78 16.44
C PRO A 148 44.79 -31.11 15.67
N GLU A 149 43.93 -31.32 14.67
CA GLU A 149 43.91 -32.55 13.86
C GLU A 149 45.18 -32.65 13.00
N LEU A 150 45.56 -31.55 12.36
CA LEU A 150 46.74 -31.46 11.52
C LEU A 150 48.03 -31.53 12.35
N ALA A 151 48.05 -30.97 13.56
CA ALA A 151 49.20 -31.05 14.45
C ALA A 151 49.55 -32.49 14.86
N ALA A 152 48.56 -33.40 14.84
CA ALA A 152 48.76 -34.82 15.13
C ALA A 152 49.15 -35.65 13.89
N MET A 153 49.02 -35.11 12.67
CA MET A 153 49.34 -35.81 11.43
C MET A 153 50.80 -35.59 11.03
N SER A 154 51.46 -36.65 10.55
CA SER A 154 52.87 -36.60 10.13
C SER A 154 53.08 -36.92 8.65
N ASP A 155 52.10 -37.53 7.98
CA ASP A 155 52.16 -37.87 6.56
C ASP A 155 51.54 -36.74 5.70
N PRO A 156 52.31 -36.10 4.80
CA PRO A 156 51.81 -35.06 3.90
C PRO A 156 50.60 -35.49 3.06
N TRP A 157 50.54 -36.74 2.62
CA TRP A 157 49.41 -37.22 1.80
C TRP A 157 48.12 -37.30 2.62
N GLN A 158 48.21 -37.77 3.87
CA GLN A 158 47.06 -37.79 4.79
C GLN A 158 46.57 -36.37 5.10
N ILE A 159 47.49 -35.43 5.30
CA ILE A 159 47.17 -34.01 5.54
C ILE A 159 46.40 -33.43 4.35
N GLU A 160 46.91 -33.58 3.13
CA GLU A 160 46.26 -33.06 1.92
C GLU A 160 44.87 -33.70 1.73
N LYS A 161 44.75 -35.02 1.91
CA LYS A 161 43.48 -35.73 1.79
C LYS A 161 42.47 -35.23 2.83
N HIS A 162 42.91 -35.01 4.06
CA HIS A 162 42.06 -34.53 5.15
C HIS A 162 41.57 -33.11 4.92
N LEU A 163 42.48 -32.19 4.56
CA LEU A 163 42.17 -30.82 4.17
C LEU A 163 41.16 -30.77 3.00
N THR A 164 41.45 -31.52 1.93
CA THR A 164 40.56 -31.60 0.77
C THR A 164 39.17 -32.09 1.14
N GLY A 165 39.09 -33.09 2.02
CA GLY A 165 37.83 -33.60 2.56
C GLY A 165 37.05 -32.56 3.36
N ALA A 166 37.73 -31.82 4.23
CA ALA A 166 37.13 -30.75 5.04
C ALA A 166 36.61 -29.60 4.18
N PHE A 167 37.40 -29.13 3.21
CA PHE A 167 36.99 -28.07 2.29
C PHE A 167 35.79 -28.50 1.45
N ARG A 168 35.78 -29.72 0.91
CA ARG A 168 34.65 -30.22 0.12
C ARG A 168 33.36 -30.21 0.94
N ARG A 169 33.38 -30.75 2.17
CA ARG A 169 32.22 -30.76 3.05
C ARG A 169 31.68 -29.36 3.30
N VAL A 170 32.57 -28.42 3.65
CA VAL A 170 32.15 -27.04 3.92
C VAL A 170 31.60 -26.34 2.69
N PHE A 171 32.17 -26.54 1.51
CA PHE A 171 31.63 -25.95 0.29
C PHE A 171 30.29 -26.57 -0.13
N GLU A 172 30.09 -27.88 0.08
CA GLU A 172 28.79 -28.53 -0.14
C GLU A 172 27.72 -28.01 0.84
N ASP A 173 28.08 -27.84 2.11
CA ASP A 173 27.19 -27.28 3.13
C ASP A 173 26.85 -25.81 2.84
N ALA A 174 27.86 -25.00 2.53
CA ALA A 174 27.67 -23.60 2.16
C ALA A 174 26.81 -23.48 0.89
N GLY A 175 27.04 -24.32 -0.12
CA GLY A 175 26.23 -24.35 -1.33
C GLY A 175 24.75 -24.62 -1.05
N ARG A 176 24.46 -25.62 -0.21
CA ARG A 176 23.08 -25.94 0.18
C ARG A 176 22.39 -24.79 0.93
N MET A 177 23.09 -24.15 1.86
CA MET A 177 22.54 -23.02 2.62
C MET A 177 22.27 -21.81 1.72
N ILE A 178 23.23 -21.47 0.86
CA ILE A 178 23.15 -20.30 -0.02
C ILE A 178 22.03 -20.45 -1.05
N THR A 179 21.85 -21.65 -1.62
CA THR A 179 20.76 -21.90 -2.56
C THR A 179 19.40 -21.68 -1.88
N ALA A 180 19.20 -22.20 -0.66
CA ALA A 180 17.95 -22.00 0.07
C ALA A 180 17.69 -20.52 0.40
N ASP A 181 18.73 -19.79 0.85
CA ASP A 181 18.62 -18.36 1.17
C ASP A 181 18.33 -17.52 -0.08
N LEU A 182 18.94 -17.85 -1.22
CA LEU A 182 18.72 -17.15 -2.48
C LEU A 182 17.31 -17.42 -3.04
N GLU A 183 16.84 -18.66 -3.00
CA GLU A 183 15.47 -19.03 -3.39
C GLU A 183 14.43 -18.29 -2.54
N GLN A 184 14.68 -18.19 -1.22
CA GLN A 184 13.83 -17.44 -0.31
C GLN A 184 13.83 -15.94 -0.65
N ALA A 185 14.99 -15.33 -0.91
CA ALA A 185 15.10 -13.93 -1.27
C ALA A 185 14.39 -13.60 -2.59
N MET A 186 14.42 -14.52 -3.56
CA MET A 186 13.72 -14.37 -4.84
C MET A 186 12.20 -14.52 -4.71
N THR A 187 11.71 -15.26 -3.71
CA THR A 187 10.27 -15.53 -3.51
C THR A 187 9.59 -14.51 -2.60
N GLN A 188 10.35 -13.90 -1.68
CA GLN A 188 9.83 -12.91 -0.73
C GLN A 188 9.74 -11.48 -1.31
N SER A 189 10.22 -11.27 -2.54
CA SER A 189 10.22 -9.98 -3.24
C SER A 189 9.03 -9.78 -4.16
#